data_AF-A0A960KTJ4-F1
#
_entry.id   AF-A0A960KTJ4-F1
#
_cell.length_a   1.000
_cell.length_b   1.000
_cell.length_c   1.000
_cell.angle_alpha   90.00
_cell.angle_beta   90.00
_cell.angle_gamma   90.00
#
_symmetry.space_group_name_H-M   'P 1'
#
loop_
_entity.id
_entity.type
_entity.pdbx_description
1 polymer ?
#
loop_
_entity_poly.entity_id
_entity_poly.type
_entity_poly.pdbx_seq_one_letter_code
_entity_poly.pdbx_strand_id
1 'polypeptide(L)' 'MLLLSLAALALAYRFYGGWLARHFGLDDSRATPAHARRDGVDFVPAAPPV' A
#
# COMPACT_ATOMS: atom_id res chain seq x y z
N MET A 1 -15.75 28.04 -3.08
CA MET A 1 -15.90 26.72 -3.75
C MET A 1 -14.60 25.93 -3.81
N LEU A 2 -13.45 26.53 -4.19
CA LEU A 2 -12.15 25.84 -4.24
C LEU A 2 -11.75 25.17 -2.91
N LEU A 3 -11.79 25.91 -1.80
CA LEU A 3 -11.41 25.39 -0.48
C LEU A 3 -12.32 24.24 -0.01
N LEU A 4 -13.62 24.32 -0.33
CA LEU A 4 -14.58 23.27 -0.02
C LEU A 4 -14.28 21.99 -0.84
N SER A 5 -13.90 22.14 -2.10
CA SER A 5 -13.49 21.04 -2.97
C SER A 5 -12.20 20.36 -2.47
N LEU A 6 -11.19 21.15 -2.08
CA LEU A 6 -9.97 20.62 -1.46
C LEU A 6 -10.27 19.85 -0.17
N ALA A 7 -11.12 20.42 0.70
CA ALA A 7 -11.51 19.77 1.94
C ALA A 7 -12.22 18.44 1.68
N ALA A 8 -13.18 18.41 0.73
CA ALA A 8 -13.88 17.19 0.33
C ALA A 8 -12.93 16.14 -0.25
N LEU A 9 -11.99 16.54 -1.11
CA LEU A 9 -10.99 15.64 -1.68
C LEU A 9 -10.06 15.05 -0.62
N ALA A 10 -9.57 15.88 0.31
CA ALA A 10 -8.72 15.43 1.40
C ALA A 10 -9.45 14.44 2.32
N LEU A 11 -10.72 14.70 2.61
CA LEU A 11 -11.58 13.82 3.41
C LEU A 11 -11.78 12.48 2.70
N ALA A 12 -12.20 12.52 1.43
CA ALA A 12 -12.38 11.32 0.61
C ALA A 12 -11.09 10.49 0.55
N TYR A 13 -9.95 11.11 0.30
CA TYR A 13 -8.65 10.43 0.25
C TYR A 13 -8.32 9.74 1.58
N ARG A 14 -8.50 10.41 2.71
CA ARG A 14 -8.16 9.84 4.03
C ARG A 14 -9.08 8.69 4.42
N PHE A 15 -10.39 8.85 4.28
CA PHE A 15 -11.35 7.84 4.71
C PHE A 15 -11.43 6.67 3.72
N TYR A 16 -11.53 6.97 2.42
CA TYR A 16 -11.63 5.94 1.40
C TYR A 16 -10.31 5.20 1.22
N GLY A 17 -9.17 5.91 1.21
CA GLY A 17 -7.85 5.28 1.12
C GLY A 17 -7.58 4.35 2.29
N GLY A 18 -7.91 4.77 3.52
CA GLY A 18 -7.75 3.92 4.71
C GLY A 18 -8.69 2.71 4.73
N TRP A 19 -9.95 2.88 4.29
CA TRP A 19 -10.89 1.75 4.16
C TRP A 19 -10.43 0.75 3.10
N LEU A 20 -9.97 1.25 1.95
CA LEU A 20 -9.48 0.44 0.84
C LEU A 20 -8.23 -0.35 1.24
N ALA A 21 -7.27 0.29 1.90
CA ALA A 21 -6.06 -0.36 2.40
C ALA A 21 -6.36 -1.51 3.36
N ARG A 22 -7.34 -1.31 4.27
CA ARG A 22 -7.81 -2.37 5.17
C ARG A 22 -8.53 -3.49 4.44
N HIS A 23 -9.35 -3.16 3.43
CA HIS A 23 -10.08 -4.15 2.64
C HIS A 23 -9.14 -5.09 1.87
N PHE A 24 -8.06 -4.54 1.29
CA PHE A 24 -7.04 -5.31 0.59
C PHE A 24 -5.99 -5.93 1.54
N GLY A 25 -6.06 -5.66 2.84
CA GLY A 25 -5.09 -6.18 3.81
C GLY A 25 -3.66 -5.69 3.55
N LEU A 26 -3.53 -4.45 3.06
CA LEU A 26 -2.24 -3.80 2.90
C LEU A 26 -1.63 -3.59 4.29
N ASP A 27 -0.54 -4.30 4.54
CA ASP A 27 0.20 -4.26 5.79
C ASP A 27 1.67 -4.07 5.44
N ASP A 28 2.14 -2.83 5.56
CA ASP A 28 3.54 -2.45 5.29
C ASP A 28 4.52 -3.16 6.25
N SER A 29 4.05 -3.74 7.35
CA SER A 29 4.87 -4.53 8.28
C SER A 29 4.99 -6.00 7.87
N ARG A 30 4.20 -6.48 6.91
CA ARG A 30 4.35 -7.84 6.37
C ARG A 30 5.59 -7.91 5.49
N ALA A 31 6.61 -8.59 5.99
CA ALA A 31 7.75 -8.98 5.18
C ALA A 31 7.26 -9.75 3.95
N THR A 32 7.62 -9.27 2.76
CA THR A 32 7.30 -9.96 1.52
C THR A 32 7.91 -11.36 1.55
N PRO A 33 7.26 -12.36 0.93
CA PRO A 33 7.73 -13.74 1.01
C PRO A 33 9.13 -13.93 0.40
N ALA A 34 9.57 -13.02 -0.48
CA ALA A 34 10.95 -12.91 -0.96
C ALA A 34 12.00 -12.71 0.16
N HIS A 35 11.61 -12.08 1.29
CA HIS A 35 12.46 -11.90 2.46
C HIS A 35 12.27 -12.99 3.53
N ALA A 36 11.09 -13.62 3.61
CA ALA A 36 10.76 -14.59 4.65
C ALA A 36 11.06 -16.07 4.28
N ARG A 37 11.06 -16.42 2.99
CA ARG A 37 11.31 -17.78 2.50
C ARG A 37 12.18 -17.70 1.26
N ARG A 38 13.48 -17.47 1.43
CA ARG A 38 14.43 -17.47 0.31
C ARG A 38 14.68 -18.92 -0.15
N ASP A 39 13.85 -19.41 -1.05
CA ASP A 39 13.93 -20.79 -1.58
C ASP A 39 14.89 -20.94 -2.78
N GLY A 40 15.39 -19.82 -3.30
CA GLY A 40 16.36 -19.79 -4.40
C GLY A 40 15.76 -19.98 -5.80
N VAL A 41 14.43 -20.08 -5.92
CA VAL A 41 13.72 -20.25 -7.20
C VAL A 41 12.69 -19.14 -7.38
N ASP A 42 11.57 -19.18 -6.64
CA ASP A 42 10.43 -18.27 -6.81
C ASP A 42 10.47 -17.07 -5.84
N PHE A 43 11.30 -17.14 -4.79
CA PHE A 43 11.44 -16.10 -3.77
C PHE A 43 12.85 -15.50 -3.75
N VAL A 44 13.18 -14.76 -4.80
CA VAL A 44 14.42 -13.97 -4.90
C VAL A 44 14.08 -12.48 -4.69
N PRO A 45 14.87 -11.72 -3.92
CA PRO A 45 14.62 -10.29 -3.76
C PRO A 45 14.70 -9.58 -5.12
N ALA A 46 13.60 -8.99 -5.56
CA ALA A 46 13.59 -8.16 -6.76
C ALA A 46 14.40 -6.89 -6.51
N ALA A 47 15.20 -6.49 -7.50
CA ALA A 47 15.87 -5.19 -7.46
C ALA A 47 14.81 -4.06 -7.39
N PRO A 48 15.07 -2.97 -6.64
CA PRO A 48 14.15 -1.85 -6.57
C PRO A 48 13.86 -1.33 -7.99
N PRO A 49 12.59 -1.04 -8.32
CA PRO A 49 12.25 -0.52 -9.63
C PRO A 49 12.91 0.85 -9.82
N VAL A 50 13.57 1.03 -10.97
CA VAL A 50 14.21 2.29 -11.37
C VAL A 50 13.18 3.33 -11.79
#